data_AF-A0A973ET02-F1
#
_entry.id   AF-A0A973ET02-F1
#
_cell.length_a   1.000
_cell.length_b   1.000
_cell.length_c   1.000
_cell.angle_alpha   90.00
_cell.angle_beta   90.00
_cell.angle_gamma   90.00
#
_symmetry.space_group_name_H-M   'P 1'
#
loop_
_entity.id
_entity.type
_entity.pdbx_description
1 polymer ?
#
loop_
_entity_poly.entity_id
_entity_poly.type
_entity_poly.pdbx_seq_one_letter_code
_entity_poly.pdbx_strand_id
1 'polypeptide(L)'
;MEYKSRTEFFGLPLVHVSTGAVRDGRYTRGIARGWIALGDIAFGVILSAGGLSVGGISVGGVTLGLLSLGGLSLGGIAVGGLAVGIMAVGGVAVGVVACGGAALAWKAAYGGFAVAGEAAVGGRAIAPHANDQYAVEYLKKLWNMADIRHILEKTAWIPVVAVLLIVRGIVRQKKKRMEEGTPSDGT
;
A
#
# COMPACT_ATOMS: atom_id res chain seq x y z
N MET A 1 -19.19 1.21 13.48
CA MET A 1 -20.16 1.64 12.44
C MET A 1 -20.00 0.72 11.26
N GLU A 2 -21.10 0.34 10.61
CA GLU A 2 -21.07 -0.54 9.44
C GLU A 2 -21.94 0.04 8.32
N TYR A 3 -21.41 0.10 7.11
CA TYR A 3 -22.10 0.55 5.90
C TYR A 3 -21.84 -0.42 4.76
N LYS A 4 -22.90 -0.95 4.16
CA LYS A 4 -22.86 -1.87 3.02
C LYS A 4 -23.63 -1.25 1.85
N SER A 5 -23.05 -1.23 0.64
CA SER A 5 -23.76 -0.77 -0.55
C SER A 5 -24.87 -1.75 -0.95
N ARG A 6 -26.00 -1.22 -1.47
CA ARG A 6 -27.10 -2.05 -2.00
C ARG A 6 -26.74 -2.83 -3.26
N THR A 7 -25.78 -2.35 -4.04
CA THR A 7 -25.31 -3.03 -5.24
C THR A 7 -24.35 -4.15 -4.84
N GLU A 8 -24.74 -5.38 -5.12
CA GLU A 8 -23.92 -6.57 -4.95
C GLU A 8 -23.45 -7.04 -6.32
N PHE A 9 -22.15 -7.24 -6.46
CA PHE A 9 -21.56 -7.76 -7.70
C PHE A 9 -20.88 -9.09 -7.37
N PHE A 10 -21.33 -10.17 -8.00
CA PHE A 10 -20.84 -11.53 -7.75
C PHE A 10 -21.05 -12.03 -6.29
N GLY A 11 -22.12 -11.60 -5.63
CA GLY A 11 -22.43 -11.97 -4.24
C GLY A 11 -21.61 -11.22 -3.18
N LEU A 12 -20.79 -10.24 -3.59
CA LEU A 12 -20.06 -9.34 -2.71
C LEU A 12 -20.57 -7.90 -2.84
N PRO A 13 -20.70 -7.13 -1.74
CA PRO A 13 -21.03 -5.72 -1.85
C PRO A 13 -19.95 -4.97 -2.63
N LEU A 14 -20.38 -4.03 -3.46
CA LEU A 14 -19.49 -3.18 -4.23
C LEU A 14 -18.62 -2.31 -3.31
N VAL A 15 -19.22 -1.80 -2.22
CA VAL A 15 -18.52 -1.05 -1.16
C VAL A 15 -18.96 -1.57 0.21
N HIS A 16 -18.00 -1.96 1.04
CA HIS A 16 -18.24 -2.28 2.46
C HIS A 16 -17.28 -1.48 3.34
N VAL A 17 -17.86 -0.69 4.24
CA VAL A 17 -17.13 0.08 5.24
C VAL A 17 -17.48 -0.45 6.62
N SER A 18 -16.49 -0.87 7.39
CA SER A 18 -16.68 -1.40 8.75
C SER A 18 -15.60 -0.85 9.65
N THR A 19 -15.97 0.08 10.54
CA THR A 19 -15.06 0.65 11.51
C THR A 19 -15.35 0.06 12.88
N GLY A 20 -14.31 -0.42 13.54
CA GLY A 20 -14.39 -0.97 14.88
C GLY A 20 -15.01 0.00 15.86
N ALA A 21 -15.69 -0.55 16.85
CA ALA A 21 -16.35 0.19 17.91
C ALA A 21 -16.06 -0.48 19.25
N VAL A 22 -15.99 0.35 20.29
CA VAL A 22 -15.94 -0.14 21.66
C VAL A 22 -17.37 -0.52 22.05
N ARG A 23 -17.61 -1.81 22.30
CA ARG A 23 -18.86 -2.34 22.86
C ARG A 23 -18.49 -3.05 24.16
N ASP A 24 -19.17 -2.71 25.25
CA ASP A 24 -18.94 -3.27 26.59
C ASP A 24 -17.47 -3.23 27.06
N GLY A 25 -16.80 -2.09 26.86
CA GLY A 25 -15.41 -1.89 27.27
C GLY A 25 -14.37 -2.69 26.47
N ARG A 26 -14.79 -3.45 25.46
CA ARG A 26 -13.91 -4.21 24.55
C ARG A 26 -13.92 -3.60 23.15
N TYR A 27 -12.74 -3.42 22.59
CA TYR A 27 -12.59 -2.94 21.21
C TYR A 27 -12.85 -4.09 20.24
N THR A 28 -13.98 -4.03 19.52
CA THR A 28 -14.30 -4.98 18.46
C THR A 28 -13.81 -4.40 17.13
N ARG A 29 -12.90 -5.12 16.46
CA ARG A 29 -12.35 -4.71 15.16
C ARG A 29 -13.44 -4.78 14.08
N GLY A 30 -13.56 -3.72 13.29
CA GLY A 30 -14.46 -3.71 12.14
C GLY A 30 -13.87 -4.53 10.99
N ILE A 31 -14.59 -5.58 10.55
CA ILE A 31 -14.22 -6.40 9.41
C ILE A 31 -15.06 -5.95 8.20
N ALA A 32 -14.39 -5.46 7.16
CA ALA A 32 -15.01 -5.07 5.89
C ALA A 32 -14.64 -6.06 4.78
N ARG A 33 -15.61 -6.47 3.96
CA ARG A 33 -15.45 -7.42 2.85
C ARG A 33 -16.24 -6.94 1.64
N GLY A 34 -15.57 -6.72 0.51
CA GLY A 34 -16.26 -6.29 -0.72
C GLY A 34 -15.31 -6.11 -1.90
N TRP A 35 -15.81 -5.53 -2.99
CA TRP A 35 -14.95 -5.10 -4.09
C TRP A 35 -14.03 -3.94 -3.66
N ILE A 36 -14.62 -3.01 -2.91
CA ILE A 36 -13.94 -1.92 -2.21
C ILE A 36 -14.21 -2.06 -0.71
N ALA A 37 -13.19 -2.35 0.08
CA ALA A 37 -13.30 -2.57 1.52
C ALA A 37 -12.53 -1.51 2.33
N LEU A 38 -13.18 -0.95 3.35
CA LEU A 38 -12.61 0.08 4.24
C LEU A 38 -12.87 -0.29 5.71
N GLY A 39 -11.84 -0.49 6.51
CA GLY A 39 -12.02 -0.86 7.92
C GLY A 39 -10.75 -1.10 8.70
N ASP A 40 -10.84 -1.60 9.93
CA ASP A 40 -9.63 -2.00 10.68
C ASP A 40 -9.00 -3.23 10.04
N ILE A 41 -9.86 -4.16 9.61
CA ILE A 41 -9.53 -5.33 8.80
C ILE A 41 -10.36 -5.26 7.52
N ALA A 42 -9.72 -5.03 6.39
CA ALA A 42 -10.37 -4.89 5.09
C ALA A 42 -9.91 -6.00 4.13
N PHE A 43 -10.89 -6.66 3.52
CA PHE A 43 -10.69 -7.64 2.45
C PHE A 43 -11.38 -7.12 1.19
N GLY A 44 -10.59 -6.50 0.32
CA GLY A 44 -11.03 -5.95 -0.96
C GLY A 44 -10.60 -6.83 -2.12
N VAL A 45 -11.44 -7.05 -3.12
CA VAL A 45 -10.98 -7.73 -4.35
C VAL A 45 -10.07 -6.79 -5.15
N ILE A 46 -10.52 -5.55 -5.38
CA ILE A 46 -9.76 -4.54 -6.12
C ILE A 46 -9.07 -3.58 -5.16
N LEU A 47 -9.81 -3.01 -4.20
CA LEU A 47 -9.31 -1.96 -3.31
C LEU A 47 -9.60 -2.29 -1.85
N SER A 48 -8.58 -2.21 -1.01
CA SER A 48 -8.67 -2.42 0.44
C SER A 48 -7.90 -1.35 1.19
N ALA A 49 -8.53 -0.72 2.19
CA ALA A 49 -7.86 0.26 3.04
C ALA A 49 -8.18 0.06 4.53
N GLY A 50 -7.13 0.06 5.37
CA GLY A 50 -7.27 -0.31 6.77
C GLY A 50 -5.99 -0.53 7.56
N GLY A 51 -6.13 -0.99 8.80
CA GLY A 51 -4.98 -1.41 9.61
C GLY A 51 -4.34 -2.69 9.03
N LEU A 52 -5.18 -3.68 8.71
CA LEU A 52 -4.86 -4.87 7.95
C LEU A 52 -5.68 -4.88 6.66
N SER A 53 -5.01 -4.85 5.52
CA SER A 53 -5.65 -4.78 4.20
C SER A 53 -5.18 -5.91 3.30
N VAL A 54 -6.12 -6.62 2.69
CA VAL A 54 -5.83 -7.69 1.72
C VAL A 54 -6.63 -7.43 0.45
N GLY A 55 -5.96 -7.43 -0.72
CA GLY A 55 -6.62 -7.19 -2.00
C GLY A 55 -5.68 -6.93 -3.17
N GLY A 56 -6.24 -6.60 -4.33
CA GLY A 56 -5.44 -6.21 -5.50
C GLY A 56 -4.57 -4.98 -5.20
N ILE A 57 -5.20 -3.92 -4.70
CA ILE A 57 -4.57 -2.69 -4.24
C ILE A 57 -4.90 -2.50 -2.76
N SER A 58 -3.88 -2.58 -1.91
CA SER A 58 -3.99 -2.56 -0.46
C SER A 58 -3.25 -1.36 0.12
N VAL A 59 -3.93 -0.57 0.94
CA VAL A 59 -3.35 0.58 1.66
C VAL A 59 -3.54 0.39 3.16
N GLY A 60 -2.50 0.56 3.97
CA GLY A 60 -2.65 0.32 5.41
C GLY A 60 -1.40 0.22 6.25
N GLY A 61 -1.57 -0.24 7.49
CA GLY A 61 -0.44 -0.58 8.36
C GLY A 61 0.25 -1.86 7.88
N VAL A 62 -0.54 -2.92 7.72
CA VAL A 62 -0.13 -4.22 7.17
C VAL A 62 -0.94 -4.47 5.90
N THR A 63 -0.25 -4.69 4.79
CA THR A 63 -0.88 -4.82 3.47
C THR A 63 -0.41 -6.06 2.73
N LEU A 64 -1.36 -6.76 2.12
CA LEU A 64 -1.15 -7.93 1.27
C LEU A 64 -1.84 -7.69 -0.07
N GLY A 65 -1.12 -7.80 -1.18
CA GLY A 65 -1.72 -7.52 -2.47
C GLY A 65 -0.81 -7.49 -3.67
N LEU A 66 -1.36 -7.13 -4.83
CA LEU A 66 -0.57 -6.93 -6.05
C LEU A 66 0.17 -5.59 -5.99
N LEU A 67 -0.52 -4.55 -5.52
CA LEU A 67 0.03 -3.25 -5.14
C LEU A 67 -0.22 -3.05 -3.64
N SER A 68 0.85 -3.01 -2.85
CA SER A 68 0.78 -2.90 -1.38
C SER A 68 1.49 -1.63 -0.91
N LEU A 69 0.74 -0.73 -0.28
CA LEU A 69 1.23 0.55 0.25
C LEU A 69 1.02 0.60 1.77
N GLY A 70 2.09 0.55 2.56
CA GLY A 70 1.92 0.50 4.01
C GLY A 70 3.19 0.50 4.85
N GLY A 71 3.03 0.24 6.15
CA GLY A 71 4.18 0.04 7.05
C GLY A 71 4.87 -1.29 6.77
N LEU A 72 4.10 -2.37 6.77
CA LEU A 72 4.47 -3.71 6.35
C LEU A 72 3.72 -4.04 5.06
N SER A 73 4.45 -4.20 3.96
CA SER A 73 3.89 -4.38 2.63
C SER A 73 4.39 -5.67 2.00
N LEU A 74 3.47 -6.58 1.69
CA LEU A 74 3.73 -7.86 1.04
C LEU A 74 2.99 -7.87 -0.29
N GLY A 75 3.70 -8.08 -1.40
CA GLY A 75 3.02 -8.06 -2.71
C GLY A 75 3.86 -8.21 -3.96
N GLY A 76 3.25 -8.00 -5.12
CA GLY A 76 3.98 -7.92 -6.38
C GLY A 76 4.85 -6.66 -6.40
N ILE A 77 4.21 -5.51 -6.16
CA ILE A 77 4.84 -4.21 -5.98
C ILE A 77 4.53 -3.76 -4.55
N ALA A 78 5.55 -3.73 -3.71
CA ALA A 78 5.43 -3.37 -2.30
C ALA A 78 6.17 -2.05 -2.04
N VAL A 79 5.46 -1.07 -1.46
CA VAL A 79 6.04 0.19 -1.01
C VAL A 79 5.76 0.33 0.49
N GLY A 80 6.79 0.56 1.30
CA GLY A 80 6.58 0.69 2.73
C GLY A 80 7.82 0.84 3.61
N GLY A 81 7.62 0.76 4.93
CA GLY A 81 8.73 0.68 5.87
C GLY A 81 9.49 -0.63 5.73
N LEU A 82 8.76 -1.75 5.75
CA LEU A 82 9.23 -3.09 5.43
C LEU A 82 8.45 -3.59 4.20
N ALA A 83 9.12 -3.71 3.08
CA ALA A 83 8.54 -4.09 1.79
C ALA A 83 9.12 -5.43 1.32
N VAL A 84 8.25 -6.40 1.01
CA VAL A 84 8.62 -7.70 0.47
C VAL A 84 7.82 -7.96 -0.80
N GLY A 85 8.50 -8.15 -1.93
CA GLY A 85 7.81 -8.37 -3.20
C GLY A 85 8.70 -8.61 -4.40
N ILE A 86 8.12 -8.64 -5.61
CA ILE A 86 8.91 -8.70 -6.85
C ILE A 86 9.67 -7.38 -7.01
N MET A 87 8.97 -6.26 -6.89
CA MET A 87 9.53 -4.93 -6.76
C MET A 87 9.24 -4.38 -5.38
N ALA A 88 10.29 -4.14 -4.58
CA ALA A 88 10.17 -3.64 -3.23
C ALA A 88 10.83 -2.26 -3.10
N VAL A 89 10.11 -1.29 -2.55
CA VAL A 89 10.61 0.06 -2.28
C VAL A 89 10.34 0.41 -0.82
N GLY A 90 11.38 0.69 -0.04
CA GLY A 90 11.15 0.96 1.38
C GLY A 90 12.36 1.24 2.25
N GLY A 91 12.14 1.30 3.57
CA GLY A 91 13.25 1.37 4.53
C GLY A 91 14.06 0.07 4.49
N VAL A 92 13.38 -1.06 4.67
CA VAL A 92 13.87 -2.42 4.48
C VAL A 92 13.11 -3.03 3.30
N ALA A 93 13.79 -3.33 2.21
CA ALA A 93 13.20 -3.83 0.98
C ALA A 93 13.80 -5.20 0.63
N VAL A 94 12.94 -6.20 0.40
CA VAL A 94 13.34 -7.56 0.00
C VAL A 94 12.60 -7.96 -1.27
N GLY A 95 13.33 -8.34 -2.32
CA GLY A 95 12.66 -8.72 -3.56
C GLY A 95 13.52 -9.22 -4.71
N VAL A 96 12.97 -9.25 -5.93
CA VAL A 96 13.77 -9.47 -7.14
C VAL A 96 14.53 -8.20 -7.49
N VAL A 97 13.83 -7.06 -7.38
CA VAL A 97 14.38 -5.71 -7.45
C VAL A 97 14.01 -4.97 -6.17
N ALA A 98 15.00 -4.42 -5.47
CA ALA A 98 14.80 -3.73 -4.20
C ALA A 98 15.43 -2.34 -4.21
N CYS A 99 14.72 -1.34 -3.68
CA CYS A 99 15.18 0.02 -3.51
C CYS A 99 14.92 0.49 -2.08
N GLY A 100 15.95 0.89 -1.33
CA GLY A 100 15.72 1.27 0.06
C GLY A 100 16.93 1.65 0.91
N GLY A 101 16.70 1.83 2.20
CA GLY A 101 17.78 2.00 3.18
C GLY A 101 18.62 0.71 3.28
N ALA A 102 17.94 -0.41 3.54
CA ALA A 102 18.48 -1.77 3.48
C ALA A 102 17.74 -2.54 2.38
N ALA A 103 18.41 -2.78 1.26
CA ALA A 103 17.85 -3.44 0.08
C ALA A 103 18.50 -4.82 -0.11
N LEU A 104 17.69 -5.87 -0.06
CA LEU A 104 18.07 -7.24 -0.35
C LEU A 104 17.35 -7.69 -1.62
N ALA A 105 18.09 -7.89 -2.70
CA ALA A 105 17.51 -8.26 -3.97
C ALA A 105 18.11 -9.55 -4.53
N TRP A 106 17.34 -10.29 -5.31
CA TRP A 106 17.91 -11.41 -6.08
C TRP A 106 18.68 -10.91 -7.30
N LYS A 107 18.13 -9.94 -8.05
CA LYS A 107 18.78 -9.38 -9.25
C LYS A 107 19.44 -8.05 -8.99
N ALA A 108 18.66 -7.04 -8.59
CA ALA A 108 19.13 -5.66 -8.53
C ALA A 108 18.74 -4.95 -7.22
N ALA A 109 19.71 -4.39 -6.51
CA ALA A 109 19.48 -3.61 -5.30
C ALA A 109 20.01 -2.17 -5.43
N TYR A 110 19.21 -1.21 -4.98
CA TYR A 110 19.62 0.19 -4.85
C TYR A 110 19.43 0.65 -3.41
N GLY A 111 20.45 1.23 -2.76
CA GLY A 111 20.25 1.70 -1.39
C GLY A 111 21.46 2.09 -0.57
N GLY A 112 21.21 2.47 0.69
CA GLY A 112 22.29 2.71 1.65
C GLY A 112 23.11 1.45 1.91
N PHE A 113 22.43 0.34 2.17
CA PHE A 113 22.99 -1.01 2.29
C PHE A 113 22.30 -1.89 1.25
N ALA A 114 22.98 -2.24 0.17
CA ALA A 114 22.43 -2.94 -0.97
C ALA A 114 23.13 -4.29 -1.17
N VAL A 115 22.38 -5.39 -1.12
CA VAL A 115 22.88 -6.74 -1.42
C VAL A 115 22.08 -7.29 -2.58
N ALA A 116 22.77 -7.73 -3.63
CA ALA A 116 22.13 -8.31 -4.81
C ALA A 116 22.93 -9.47 -5.40
N GLY A 117 22.23 -10.38 -6.08
CA GLY A 117 22.86 -11.50 -6.80
C GLY A 117 23.54 -11.10 -8.11
N GLU A 118 23.11 -10.02 -8.77
CA GLU A 118 23.74 -9.52 -10.02
C GLU A 118 24.35 -8.13 -9.83
N ALA A 119 23.51 -7.13 -9.51
CA ALA A 119 23.91 -5.72 -9.50
C ALA A 119 23.45 -4.98 -8.24
N ALA A 120 24.37 -4.32 -7.54
CA ALA A 120 24.04 -3.49 -6.39
C ALA A 120 24.65 -2.10 -6.53
N VAL A 121 23.87 -1.06 -6.24
CA VAL A 121 24.34 0.33 -6.26
C VAL A 121 23.95 1.04 -4.97
N GLY A 122 24.91 1.75 -4.39
CA GLY A 122 24.69 2.70 -3.31
C GLY A 122 25.82 2.71 -2.28
N GLY A 123 25.49 3.05 -1.03
CA GLY A 123 26.51 3.36 -0.01
C GLY A 123 27.44 2.16 0.28
N ARG A 124 26.85 1.03 0.66
CA ARG A 124 27.54 -0.25 0.84
C ARG A 124 26.86 -1.29 -0.04
N ALA A 125 27.47 -1.57 -1.18
CA ALA A 125 26.97 -2.51 -2.19
C ALA A 125 27.71 -3.85 -2.12
N ILE A 126 26.97 -4.96 -2.08
CA ILE A 126 27.49 -6.33 -2.12
C ILE A 126 26.78 -7.05 -3.27
N ALA A 127 27.49 -7.18 -4.40
CA ALA A 127 27.06 -7.93 -5.58
C ALA A 127 28.28 -8.23 -6.46
N PRO A 128 28.19 -9.16 -7.42
CA PRO A 128 29.24 -9.34 -8.43
C PRO A 128 29.53 -8.04 -9.21
N HIS A 129 28.51 -7.23 -9.46
CA HIS A 129 28.63 -5.88 -9.99
C HIS A 129 28.21 -4.85 -8.93
N ALA A 130 29.18 -4.39 -8.13
CA ALA A 130 28.95 -3.46 -7.03
C ALA A 130 29.44 -2.05 -7.41
N ASN A 131 28.52 -1.08 -7.50
CA ASN A 131 28.82 0.31 -7.87
C ASN A 131 29.53 0.50 -9.23
N ASP A 132 29.55 -0.52 -10.09
CA ASP A 132 30.12 -0.44 -11.43
C ASP A 132 29.22 0.30 -12.42
N GLN A 133 29.81 0.76 -13.52
CA GLN A 133 29.06 1.39 -14.61
C GLN A 133 27.99 0.46 -15.21
N TYR A 134 28.27 -0.86 -15.27
CA TYR A 134 27.28 -1.87 -15.64
C TYR A 134 26.12 -1.93 -14.64
N ALA A 135 26.38 -1.89 -13.33
CA ALA A 135 25.34 -1.92 -12.31
C ALA A 135 24.45 -0.67 -12.41
N VAL A 136 25.05 0.50 -12.64
CA VAL A 136 24.32 1.76 -12.85
C VAL A 136 23.50 1.70 -14.14
N GLU A 137 24.03 1.17 -15.24
CA GLU A 137 23.29 0.99 -16.49
C GLU A 137 22.18 -0.05 -16.37
N TYR A 138 22.39 -1.14 -15.63
CA TYR A 138 21.39 -2.17 -15.39
C TYR A 138 20.25 -1.65 -14.52
N LEU A 139 20.57 -0.96 -13.42
CA LEU A 139 19.55 -0.27 -12.61
C LEU A 139 18.85 0.83 -13.40
N LYS A 140 19.60 1.63 -14.17
CA LYS A 140 18.99 2.59 -15.08
C LYS A 140 18.08 1.87 -16.05
N LYS A 141 18.46 0.77 -16.68
CA LYS A 141 17.59 0.03 -17.61
C LYS A 141 16.33 -0.52 -16.91
N LEU A 142 16.46 -1.02 -15.68
CA LEU A 142 15.34 -1.48 -14.86
C LEU A 142 14.39 -0.34 -14.47
N TRP A 143 14.93 0.83 -14.12
CA TRP A 143 14.15 2.00 -13.66
C TRP A 143 13.67 2.90 -14.81
N ASN A 144 14.42 2.91 -15.90
CA ASN A 144 14.21 3.65 -17.13
C ASN A 144 13.51 2.78 -18.19
N MET A 145 12.89 1.67 -17.78
CA MET A 145 11.78 1.12 -18.56
C MET A 145 10.74 2.23 -18.68
N ALA A 146 10.78 2.92 -19.81
CA ALA A 146 9.82 3.93 -20.23
C ALA A 146 8.38 3.41 -20.09
N ASP A 147 8.16 2.09 -20.10
CA ASP A 147 6.88 1.45 -19.81
C ASP A 147 6.36 1.68 -18.37
N ILE A 148 7.21 1.64 -17.34
CA ILE A 148 6.75 1.91 -15.96
C ILE A 148 6.35 3.37 -15.86
N ARG A 149 7.09 4.30 -16.46
CA ARG A 149 6.77 5.73 -16.41
C ARG A 149 5.53 6.06 -17.26
N HIS A 150 5.33 5.40 -18.39
CA HIS A 150 4.14 5.57 -19.24
C HIS A 150 2.89 4.94 -18.60
N ILE A 151 3.03 3.77 -17.97
CA ILE A 151 1.97 3.13 -17.18
C ILE A 151 1.73 3.91 -15.89
N LEU A 152 2.74 4.45 -15.21
CA LEU A 152 2.53 5.33 -14.07
C LEU A 152 1.83 6.62 -14.52
N GLU A 153 2.25 7.31 -15.56
CA GLU A 153 1.54 8.54 -15.96
C GLU A 153 0.10 8.25 -16.41
N LYS A 154 -0.13 7.17 -17.17
CA LYS A 154 -1.47 6.79 -17.65
C LYS A 154 -2.30 5.99 -16.65
N THR A 155 -1.76 5.51 -15.55
CA THR A 155 -2.48 4.66 -14.59
C THR A 155 -2.34 5.15 -13.15
N ALA A 156 -1.40 6.04 -12.81
CA ALA A 156 -1.22 6.63 -11.47
C ALA A 156 -2.35 7.55 -11.06
N TRP A 157 -3.11 8.11 -12.01
CA TRP A 157 -4.35 8.80 -11.64
C TRP A 157 -5.36 7.83 -11.02
N ILE A 158 -5.35 6.53 -11.33
CA ILE A 158 -6.28 5.56 -10.74
C ILE A 158 -6.01 5.34 -9.23
N PRO A 159 -4.80 5.01 -8.76
CA PRO A 159 -4.50 4.93 -7.33
C PRO A 159 -4.51 6.32 -6.68
N VAL A 160 -4.13 7.41 -7.38
CA VAL A 160 -4.24 8.78 -6.81
C VAL A 160 -5.70 9.19 -6.62
N VAL A 161 -6.59 8.88 -7.56
CA VAL A 161 -8.03 9.10 -7.43
C VAL A 161 -8.61 8.17 -6.37
N ALA A 162 -8.21 6.90 -6.31
CA ALA A 162 -8.63 5.99 -5.24
C ALA A 162 -8.19 6.51 -3.86
N VAL A 163 -6.95 6.95 -3.72
CA VAL A 163 -6.42 7.59 -2.50
C VAL A 163 -7.16 8.90 -2.20
N LEU A 164 -7.44 9.74 -3.19
CA LEU A 164 -8.24 10.97 -3.02
C LEU A 164 -9.67 10.66 -2.59
N LEU A 165 -10.28 9.58 -3.09
CA LEU A 165 -11.60 9.12 -2.67
C LEU A 165 -11.57 8.59 -1.23
N ILE A 166 -10.51 7.87 -0.85
CA ILE A 166 -10.28 7.42 0.53
C ILE A 166 -10.08 8.63 1.45
N VAL A 167 -9.22 9.59 1.08
CA VAL A 167 -8.99 10.83 1.83
C VAL A 167 -10.28 11.65 1.95
N ARG A 168 -11.05 11.79 0.86
CA ARG A 168 -12.38 12.44 0.91
C ARG A 168 -13.34 11.68 1.82
N GLY A 169 -13.30 10.36 1.82
CA GLY A 169 -14.08 9.52 2.74
C GLY A 169 -13.73 9.79 4.21
N ILE A 170 -12.43 9.82 4.53
CA ILE A 170 -11.91 10.12 5.87
C ILE A 170 -12.26 11.55 6.30
N VAL A 171 -12.08 12.54 5.41
CA VAL A 171 -12.43 13.95 5.67
C VAL A 171 -13.93 14.10 5.89
N ARG A 172 -14.78 13.43 5.10
CA ARG A 172 -16.24 13.43 5.31
C ARG A 172 -16.63 12.79 6.62
N GLN A 173 -15.97 11.70 7.03
CA GLN A 173 -16.23 11.08 8.33
C GLN A 173 -15.79 11.98 9.50
N LYS A 174 -14.64 12.64 9.38
CA LYS A 174 -14.22 13.66 10.36
C LYS A 174 -15.21 14.82 10.44
N LYS A 175 -15.70 15.30 9.28
CA LYS A 175 -16.66 16.40 9.23
C LYS A 175 -18.00 16.03 9.86
N LYS A 176 -18.54 14.84 9.59
CA LYS A 176 -19.75 14.32 10.27
C LYS A 176 -19.56 14.21 11.79
N ARG A 177 -18.38 13.75 12.25
CA ARG A 177 -18.03 13.72 13.68
C ARG A 177 -17.98 15.11 14.32
N MET A 178 -17.60 16.14 13.58
CA MET A 178 -17.58 17.52 14.06
C MET A 178 -18.99 18.13 14.10
N GLU A 179 -19.85 17.78 13.14
CA GLU A 179 -21.26 18.22 13.09
C GLU A 179 -22.13 17.51 14.14
N GLU A 180 -21.85 16.24 14.47
CA GLU A 180 -22.53 15.48 15.53
C GLU A 180 -21.95 15.75 16.94
N GLY A 181 -20.86 16.53 17.03
CA GLY A 181 -20.10 16.79 18.26
C GLY A 181 -20.33 18.16 18.90
N THR A 182 -21.25 18.99 18.40
CA THR A 182 -21.74 20.17 19.10
C THR A 182 -23.04 19.83 19.83
N PRO A 183 -23.03 19.66 21.16
CA PRO A 183 -24.25 19.74 21.93
C PRO A 183 -24.81 21.15 21.79
N SER A 184 -26.07 21.24 21.44
CA SER A 184 -26.89 22.42 21.70
C SER A 184 -26.97 22.62 23.23
N ASP A 185 -26.02 23.36 23.81
CA ASP A 185 -26.26 24.03 25.08
C ASP A 185 -27.07 25.29 24.77
N GLY A 186 -28.39 25.09 24.75
CA GLY A 186 -29.35 26.14 25.00
C GLY A 186 -29.65 26.17 26.49
N THR A 187 -29.02 27.10 27.20
CA THR A 187 -29.64 28.05 28.15
C THR A 187 -28.65 29.18 28.38
#